data_AF-A0A2X1K5F4-F1
#
_entry.id   AF-A0A2X1K5F4-F1
#
_cell.length_a   1.000
_cell.length_b   1.000
_cell.length_c   1.000
_cell.angle_alpha   90.00
_cell.angle_beta   90.00
_cell.angle_gamma   90.00
#
_symmetry.space_group_name_H-M   'P 1'
#
loop_
_entity.id
_entity.type
_entity.pdbx_description
1 polymer ?
#
loop_
_entity_poly.entity_id
_entity_poly.type
_entity_poly.pdbx_seq_one_letter_code
_entity_poly.pdbx_strand_id
1 'polypeptide(L)'
;MQILLANPRGFCAGVDRAISIVENALAIYGAPIYVAHEVVHNRYVVDSLRERGAIFIEQISEVPDGAILIFSAHGVSQAVRNEAKSRDLTVFDATCPLVTKVHMEVARASRRGEESILIGHAGHPEVEGTMGQYSNPEGGMYLVESPDDVWKLTVKNEEKLSFMTQTTLSVDDTSDVIDALRKRFPKIVGPRKDDICYATTNRQEAVRALAEQAEVVLVVGSKNSSNSNRLAELAQRMGKRAFLIDDAKDIQEEWVKEVKCVGVTAGASAPDILVQNVVARLQQLGGGEAIPLEGREENIVFEVPKELRVDIREVDLSHLAALSYAKMPVLLPAFFMEKTCVYLSSSILTPALTMPSPLPPRFLHPNSTCN
;
A
#
# COMPACT_ATOMS: atom_id res chain seq x y z
N MET A 1 8.38 -23.89 -20.69
CA MET A 1 8.54 -22.42 -20.51
C MET A 1 9.11 -22.16 -19.13
N GLN A 2 10.19 -21.37 -19.02
CA GLN A 2 10.74 -20.90 -17.74
C GLN A 2 9.89 -19.72 -17.23
N ILE A 3 9.60 -19.71 -15.93
CA ILE A 3 8.88 -18.62 -15.25
C ILE A 3 9.87 -17.89 -14.33
N LEU A 4 10.03 -16.59 -14.52
CA LEU A 4 10.85 -15.73 -13.67
C LEU A 4 9.96 -14.79 -12.86
N LEU A 5 10.30 -14.57 -11.59
CA LEU A 5 9.62 -13.61 -10.73
C LEU A 5 10.55 -12.44 -10.39
N ALA A 6 10.11 -11.21 -10.63
CA ALA A 6 10.84 -10.03 -10.18
C ALA A 6 10.87 -9.94 -8.65
N ASN A 7 11.95 -9.40 -8.09
CA ASN A 7 12.04 -8.99 -6.69
C ASN A 7 12.70 -7.61 -6.57
N PRO A 8 12.10 -6.65 -5.84
CA PRO A 8 10.79 -6.75 -5.18
C PRO A 8 9.60 -6.70 -6.18
N ARG A 9 8.44 -7.20 -5.73
CA ARG A 9 7.13 -7.15 -6.43
C ARG A 9 5.99 -7.10 -5.40
N GLY A 10 4.79 -6.71 -5.82
CA GLY A 10 3.59 -6.75 -4.97
C GLY A 10 3.59 -5.65 -3.91
N PHE A 11 2.93 -5.89 -2.76
CA PHE A 11 2.69 -4.89 -1.71
C PHE A 11 3.90 -4.07 -1.27
N CYS A 12 3.71 -2.76 -1.13
CA CYS A 12 4.63 -1.86 -0.42
C CYS A 12 4.13 -1.54 0.99
N ALA A 13 4.99 -0.96 1.84
CA ALA A 13 4.66 -0.66 3.23
C ALA A 13 3.43 0.28 3.39
N GLY A 14 3.24 1.22 2.45
CA GLY A 14 2.10 2.14 2.48
C GLY A 14 0.76 1.44 2.17
N VAL A 15 0.78 0.52 1.20
CA VAL A 15 -0.39 -0.28 0.81
C VAL A 15 -0.78 -1.25 1.93
N ASP A 16 0.20 -1.98 2.46
CA ASP A 16 -0.03 -2.95 3.54
C ASP A 16 -0.66 -2.29 4.78
N ARG A 17 -0.12 -1.12 5.17
CA ARG A 17 -0.69 -0.28 6.21
C ARG A 17 -2.13 0.14 5.90
N ALA A 18 -2.40 0.61 4.68
CA ALA A 18 -3.71 1.16 4.33
C ALA A 18 -4.80 0.10 4.30
N ILE A 19 -4.49 -1.09 3.77
CA ILE A 19 -5.40 -2.25 3.79
C ILE A 19 -5.66 -2.65 5.24
N SER A 20 -4.61 -2.80 6.04
CA SER A 20 -4.73 -3.16 7.47
C SER A 20 -5.59 -2.15 8.26
N ILE A 21 -5.52 -0.86 7.94
CA ILE A 21 -6.37 0.16 8.58
C ILE A 21 -7.86 -0.10 8.33
N VAL A 22 -8.25 -0.44 7.09
CA VAL A 22 -9.65 -0.74 6.77
C VAL A 22 -10.07 -2.07 7.39
N GLU A 23 -9.24 -3.11 7.29
CA GLU A 23 -9.53 -4.42 7.87
C GLU A 23 -9.69 -4.37 9.39
N ASN A 24 -8.81 -3.66 10.08
CA ASN A 24 -8.86 -3.51 11.53
C ASN A 24 -10.04 -2.64 11.96
N ALA A 25 -10.37 -1.59 11.21
CA ALA A 25 -11.57 -0.81 11.47
C ALA A 25 -12.85 -1.65 11.35
N LEU A 26 -12.95 -2.49 10.32
CA LEU A 26 -14.05 -3.44 10.16
C LEU A 26 -14.09 -4.46 11.31
N ALA A 27 -12.94 -4.95 11.78
CA ALA A 27 -12.86 -5.91 12.88
C ALA A 27 -13.26 -5.29 14.23
N ILE A 28 -12.84 -4.05 14.50
CA ILE A 28 -13.07 -3.36 15.79
C ILE A 28 -14.47 -2.77 15.88
N TYR A 29 -14.96 -2.16 14.80
CA TYR A 29 -16.19 -1.37 14.81
C TYR A 29 -17.35 -2.02 14.04
N GLY A 30 -17.10 -3.09 13.28
CA GLY A 30 -18.09 -3.71 12.41
C GLY A 30 -18.35 -2.91 11.13
N ALA A 31 -19.24 -3.44 10.30
CA ALA A 31 -19.71 -2.76 9.10
C ALA A 31 -20.90 -1.81 9.41
N PRO A 32 -21.07 -0.68 8.68
CA PRO A 32 -20.24 -0.24 7.56
C PRO A 32 -19.03 0.63 7.95
N ILE A 33 -17.95 0.54 7.17
CA ILE A 33 -16.81 1.48 7.22
C ILE A 33 -16.75 2.24 5.90
N TYR A 34 -16.80 3.57 5.95
CA TYR A 34 -16.74 4.39 4.74
C TYR A 34 -15.28 4.70 4.38
N VAL A 35 -14.95 4.62 3.09
CA VAL A 35 -13.61 4.90 2.58
C VAL A 35 -13.71 5.90 1.44
N ALA A 36 -12.99 7.02 1.54
CA ALA A 36 -12.95 8.04 0.50
C ALA A 36 -12.02 7.61 -0.64
N HIS A 37 -12.62 7.33 -1.80
CA HIS A 37 -12.06 6.65 -2.96
C HIS A 37 -11.62 5.21 -2.65
N GLU A 38 -11.20 4.46 -3.67
CA GLU A 38 -10.53 3.17 -3.48
C GLU A 38 -9.32 3.32 -2.54
N VAL A 39 -9.25 2.50 -1.48
CA VAL A 39 -8.15 2.58 -0.49
C VAL A 39 -6.78 2.45 -1.15
N VAL A 40 -6.71 1.59 -2.17
CA VAL A 40 -5.59 1.38 -3.09
C VAL A 40 -6.17 1.02 -4.46
N HIS A 41 -5.48 1.33 -5.56
CA HIS A 41 -5.92 0.95 -6.91
C HIS A 41 -5.64 -0.53 -7.20
N ASN A 42 -6.49 -1.42 -6.68
CA ASN A 42 -6.52 -2.84 -7.02
C ASN A 42 -7.94 -3.42 -6.87
N ARG A 43 -8.50 -3.90 -7.97
CA ARG A 43 -9.88 -4.43 -8.03
C ARG A 43 -10.14 -5.52 -7.00
N TYR A 44 -9.26 -6.50 -6.90
CA TYR A 44 -9.42 -7.63 -5.98
C TYR A 44 -9.45 -7.17 -4.51
N VAL A 45 -8.56 -6.25 -4.12
CA VAL A 45 -8.54 -5.69 -2.76
C VAL A 45 -9.82 -4.93 -2.45
N VAL A 46 -10.23 -4.05 -3.38
CA VAL A 46 -11.44 -3.23 -3.22
C VAL A 46 -12.69 -4.09 -3.12
N ASP A 47 -12.84 -5.09 -4.00
CA ASP A 47 -13.99 -5.99 -3.99
C ASP A 47 -14.05 -6.83 -2.71
N SER A 48 -12.91 -7.38 -2.26
CA SER A 48 -12.81 -8.13 -1.00
C SER A 48 -13.19 -7.30 0.22
N LEU A 49 -12.73 -6.04 0.31
CA LEU A 49 -13.11 -5.14 1.39
C LEU A 49 -14.59 -4.76 1.32
N ARG A 50 -15.14 -4.57 0.12
CA ARG A 50 -16.56 -4.27 -0.07
C ARG A 50 -17.45 -5.42 0.38
N GLU A 51 -17.10 -6.66 0.03
CA GLU A 51 -17.80 -7.86 0.49
C GLU A 51 -17.80 -8.00 2.02
N ARG A 52 -16.77 -7.47 2.69
CA ARG A 52 -16.66 -7.43 4.15
C ARG A 52 -17.37 -6.23 4.81
N GLY A 53 -17.95 -5.33 4.03
CA GLY A 53 -18.75 -4.20 4.53
C GLY A 53 -18.07 -2.82 4.46
N ALA A 54 -16.95 -2.69 3.74
CA ALA A 54 -16.44 -1.37 3.38
C ALA A 54 -17.32 -0.72 2.29
N ILE A 55 -17.60 0.57 2.42
CA ILE A 55 -18.36 1.37 1.44
C ILE A 55 -17.42 2.44 0.89
N PHE A 56 -17.04 2.29 -0.38
CA PHE A 56 -16.21 3.26 -1.09
C PHE A 56 -17.10 4.38 -1.65
N ILE A 57 -16.75 5.63 -1.35
CA ILE A 57 -17.48 6.85 -1.73
C ILE A 57 -16.55 7.85 -2.41
N GLU A 58 -17.10 8.81 -3.15
CA GLU A 58 -16.32 9.85 -3.82
C GLU A 58 -16.32 11.15 -3.01
N GLN A 59 -17.45 11.48 -2.35
CA GLN A 59 -17.64 12.73 -1.61
C GLN A 59 -18.03 12.50 -0.14
N ILE A 60 -17.49 13.33 0.75
CA ILE A 60 -17.75 13.22 2.20
C ILE A 60 -19.22 13.49 2.56
N SER A 61 -19.94 14.22 1.71
CA SER A 61 -21.39 14.44 1.82
C SER A 61 -22.23 13.15 1.70
N GLU A 62 -21.68 12.08 1.14
CA GLU A 62 -22.34 10.76 1.02
C GLU A 62 -22.30 9.96 2.34
N VAL A 63 -21.45 10.38 3.29
CA VAL A 63 -21.22 9.67 4.55
C VAL A 63 -22.21 10.19 5.61
N PRO A 64 -22.96 9.33 6.33
CA PRO A 64 -23.85 9.77 7.40
C PRO A 64 -23.07 10.24 8.64
N ASP A 65 -23.68 11.11 9.45
CA ASP A 65 -23.12 11.53 10.74
C ASP A 65 -23.00 10.33 11.71
N GLY A 66 -22.01 10.38 12.59
CA GLY A 66 -21.63 9.31 13.52
C GLY A 66 -20.79 8.18 12.89
N ALA A 67 -20.56 8.20 11.57
CA ALA A 67 -19.85 7.12 10.87
C ALA A 67 -18.32 7.20 11.02
N ILE A 68 -17.67 6.09 10.68
CA ILE A 68 -16.22 6.00 10.51
C ILE A 68 -15.88 6.24 9.04
N LEU A 69 -14.95 7.16 8.81
CA LEU A 69 -14.42 7.51 7.50
C LEU A 69 -12.92 7.26 7.45
N ILE A 70 -12.46 6.63 6.36
CA ILE A 70 -11.05 6.37 6.10
C ILE A 70 -10.62 7.10 4.82
N PHE A 71 -9.58 7.93 4.88
CA PHE A 71 -8.95 8.47 3.67
C PHE A 71 -8.04 7.42 3.03
N SER A 72 -8.06 7.28 1.70
CA SER A 72 -7.23 6.31 0.97
C SER A 72 -5.72 6.55 1.11
N ALA A 73 -4.92 5.58 0.66
CA ALA A 73 -3.45 5.66 0.69
C ALA A 73 -2.87 6.80 -0.14
N HIS A 74 -3.62 7.26 -1.15
CA HIS A 74 -3.22 8.31 -2.10
C HIS A 74 -3.26 9.71 -1.48
N GLY A 75 -3.91 9.88 -0.32
CA GLY A 75 -4.10 11.17 0.32
C GLY A 75 -5.27 11.97 -0.21
N VAL A 76 -5.59 13.04 0.53
CA VAL A 76 -6.69 13.96 0.24
C VAL A 76 -6.24 15.40 0.43
N SER A 77 -6.96 16.32 -0.20
CA SER A 77 -6.71 17.77 -0.10
C SER A 77 -7.02 18.32 1.29
N GLN A 78 -6.53 19.54 1.57
CA GLN A 78 -6.91 20.26 2.79
C GLN A 78 -8.41 20.56 2.86
N ALA A 79 -9.07 20.78 1.72
CA ALA A 79 -10.51 21.02 1.67
C ALA A 79 -11.30 19.80 2.17
N VAL A 80 -11.01 18.61 1.62
CA VAL A 80 -11.63 17.35 2.02
C VAL A 80 -11.34 17.04 3.49
N ARG A 81 -10.09 17.26 3.94
CA ARG A 81 -9.73 17.08 5.36
C ARG A 81 -10.51 18.00 6.29
N ASN A 82 -10.70 19.26 5.92
CA ASN A 82 -11.44 20.24 6.72
C ASN A 82 -12.94 19.95 6.73
N GLU A 83 -13.51 19.54 5.60
CA GLU A 83 -14.91 19.12 5.49
C GLU A 83 -15.20 17.95 6.44
N ALA A 84 -14.40 16.89 6.38
CA ALA A 84 -14.55 15.74 7.27
C ALA A 84 -14.40 16.14 8.76
N LYS A 85 -13.45 17.04 9.08
CA LYS A 85 -13.25 17.54 10.44
C LYS A 85 -14.42 18.37 10.97
N SER A 86 -15.17 19.03 10.10
CA SER A 86 -16.35 19.82 10.48
C SER A 86 -17.62 18.99 10.66
N ARG A 87 -17.61 17.74 10.22
CA ARG A 87 -18.72 16.79 10.33
C ARG A 87 -18.56 15.94 11.59
N ASP A 88 -19.66 15.35 12.03
CA ASP A 88 -19.65 14.37 13.11
C ASP A 88 -19.16 13.02 12.57
N LEU A 89 -17.85 12.91 12.33
CA LEU A 89 -17.21 11.71 11.78
C LEU A 89 -16.00 11.31 12.62
N THR A 90 -15.81 10.01 12.80
CA THR A 90 -14.54 9.46 13.28
C THR A 90 -13.65 9.18 12.08
N VAL A 91 -12.53 9.92 11.96
CA VAL A 91 -11.67 9.86 10.77
C VAL A 91 -10.37 9.12 11.06
N PHE A 92 -10.05 8.12 10.25
CA PHE A 92 -8.71 7.51 10.19
C PHE A 92 -8.02 7.85 8.87
N ASP A 93 -6.74 8.17 8.94
CA ASP A 93 -5.97 8.59 7.78
C ASP A 93 -5.01 7.49 7.31
N ALA A 94 -5.39 6.80 6.23
CA ALA A 94 -4.58 5.77 5.62
C ALA A 94 -3.55 6.32 4.62
N THR A 95 -3.47 7.64 4.42
CA THR A 95 -2.48 8.28 3.53
C THR A 95 -1.09 7.72 3.80
N CYS A 96 -0.40 7.29 2.75
CA CYS A 96 0.95 6.79 2.84
C CYS A 96 1.87 7.87 3.44
N PRO A 97 2.70 7.56 4.46
CA PRO A 97 3.62 8.55 5.04
C PRO A 97 4.55 9.22 4.02
N LEU A 98 4.87 8.54 2.91
CA LEU A 98 5.69 9.10 1.83
C LEU A 98 4.92 10.10 0.96
N VAL A 99 3.59 9.99 0.85
CA VAL A 99 2.73 11.01 0.23
C VAL A 99 2.58 12.20 1.18
N THR A 100 2.34 11.94 2.48
CA THR A 100 2.26 13.00 3.51
C THR A 100 3.53 13.85 3.55
N LYS A 101 4.72 13.26 3.33
CA LYS A 101 5.97 14.01 3.19
C LYS A 101 5.87 15.08 2.09
N VAL A 102 5.36 14.72 0.91
CA VAL A 102 5.20 15.65 -0.22
C VAL A 102 4.15 16.73 0.10
N HIS A 103 3.02 16.33 0.69
CA HIS A 103 1.99 17.28 1.14
C HIS A 103 2.54 18.37 2.06
N MET A 104 3.46 18.01 2.97
CA MET A 104 4.05 18.95 3.92
C MET A 104 4.98 19.97 3.26
N GLU A 105 5.66 19.60 2.17
CA GLU A 105 6.50 20.51 1.39
C GLU A 105 5.64 21.51 0.59
N VAL A 106 4.58 21.04 -0.07
CA VAL A 106 3.63 21.91 -0.78
C VAL A 106 2.94 22.88 0.18
N ALA A 107 2.46 22.39 1.33
CA ALA A 107 1.86 23.25 2.36
C ALA A 107 2.86 24.26 2.95
N ARG A 108 4.17 23.98 2.92
CA ARG A 108 5.21 24.93 3.34
C ARG A 108 5.41 26.03 2.30
N ALA A 109 5.47 25.69 1.01
CA ALA A 109 5.56 26.68 -0.07
C ALA A 109 4.33 27.60 -0.10
N SER A 110 3.13 27.03 0.04
CA SER A 110 1.87 27.78 0.15
C SER A 110 1.91 28.81 1.29
N ARG A 111 2.37 28.42 2.49
CA ARG A 111 2.52 29.35 3.63
C ARG A 111 3.50 30.49 3.38
N ARG A 112 4.47 30.31 2.48
CA ARG A 112 5.44 31.35 2.09
C ARG A 112 4.95 32.21 0.92
N GLY A 113 3.84 31.85 0.29
CA GLY A 113 3.36 32.51 -0.94
C GLY A 113 4.31 32.29 -2.12
N GLU A 114 5.09 31.21 -2.09
CA GLU A 114 6.09 30.88 -3.11
C GLU A 114 5.54 29.80 -4.04
N GLU A 115 5.78 29.94 -5.34
CA GLU A 115 5.18 29.07 -6.35
C GLU A 115 5.75 27.65 -6.29
N SER A 116 4.91 26.68 -6.64
CA SER A 116 5.28 25.26 -6.69
C SER A 116 4.81 24.59 -7.97
N ILE A 117 5.65 23.68 -8.49
CA ILE A 117 5.35 22.83 -9.64
C ILE A 117 5.29 21.38 -9.17
N LEU A 118 4.16 20.71 -9.41
CA LEU A 118 4.05 19.26 -9.25
C LEU A 118 4.27 18.59 -10.60
N ILE A 119 5.17 17.61 -10.62
CA ILE A 119 5.27 16.64 -11.71
C ILE A 119 4.32 15.49 -11.37
N GLY A 120 3.33 15.21 -12.22
CA GLY A 120 2.31 14.20 -11.94
C GLY A 120 1.30 14.06 -13.06
N HIS A 121 0.41 13.08 -12.97
CA HIS A 121 -0.64 12.87 -13.96
C HIS A 121 -1.96 13.54 -13.56
N ALA A 122 -2.53 14.36 -14.45
CA ALA A 122 -3.81 15.01 -14.19
C ALA A 122 -4.92 13.99 -13.89
N GLY A 123 -5.79 14.33 -12.94
CA GLY A 123 -6.89 13.46 -12.51
C GLY A 123 -6.50 12.28 -11.61
N HIS A 124 -5.21 12.09 -11.30
CA HIS A 124 -4.82 11.08 -10.32
C HIS A 124 -5.13 11.56 -8.88
N PRO A 125 -5.71 10.73 -7.99
CA PRO A 125 -6.13 11.18 -6.65
C PRO A 125 -4.97 11.73 -5.80
N GLU A 126 -3.77 11.15 -5.92
CA GLU A 126 -2.56 11.69 -5.26
C GLU A 126 -2.19 13.10 -5.73
N VAL A 127 -2.41 13.38 -7.02
CA VAL A 127 -2.15 14.70 -7.61
C VAL A 127 -3.19 15.69 -7.10
N GLU A 128 -4.48 15.35 -7.12
CA GLU A 128 -5.55 16.17 -6.55
C GLU A 128 -5.30 16.48 -5.07
N GLY A 129 -4.92 15.46 -4.29
CA GLY A 129 -4.57 15.60 -2.88
C GLY A 129 -3.38 16.53 -2.67
N THR A 130 -2.29 16.34 -3.43
CA THR A 130 -1.05 17.11 -3.30
C THR A 130 -1.24 18.56 -3.75
N MET A 131 -1.87 18.80 -4.90
CA MET A 131 -2.22 20.13 -5.39
C MET A 131 -3.13 20.86 -4.39
N GLY A 132 -4.07 20.13 -3.79
CA GLY A 132 -5.01 20.61 -2.77
C GLY A 132 -4.38 20.96 -1.41
N GLN A 133 -3.06 20.80 -1.25
CA GLN A 133 -2.32 21.33 -0.10
C GLN A 133 -1.90 22.79 -0.28
N TYR A 134 -1.97 23.31 -1.51
CA TYR A 134 -1.62 24.68 -1.83
C TYR A 134 -2.88 25.55 -1.87
N SER A 135 -2.86 26.69 -1.16
CA SER A 135 -4.05 27.54 -0.99
C SER A 135 -3.76 29.03 -1.04
N ASN A 136 -2.51 29.45 -1.22
CA ASN A 136 -2.14 30.86 -1.18
C ASN A 136 -2.24 31.51 -2.58
N PRO A 137 -3.18 32.44 -2.82
CA PRO A 137 -3.38 33.04 -4.14
C PRO A 137 -2.25 33.98 -4.59
N GLU A 138 -1.39 34.45 -3.68
CA GLU A 138 -0.25 35.31 -4.04
C GLU A 138 0.78 34.55 -4.89
N GLY A 139 1.08 33.30 -4.50
CA GLY A 139 1.93 32.39 -5.29
C GLY A 139 1.13 31.61 -6.34
N GLY A 140 1.37 30.31 -6.47
CA GLY A 140 0.73 29.49 -7.49
C GLY A 140 1.14 28.02 -7.40
N MET A 141 0.24 27.14 -7.82
CA MET A 141 0.48 25.70 -7.90
C MET A 141 0.23 25.24 -9.34
N TYR A 142 1.24 24.65 -9.96
CA TYR A 142 1.22 24.25 -11.36
C TYR A 142 1.42 22.75 -11.49
N LEU A 143 0.76 22.12 -12.47
CA LEU A 143 0.94 20.72 -12.81
C LEU A 143 1.62 20.61 -14.18
N VAL A 144 2.63 19.75 -14.27
CA VAL A 144 3.31 19.38 -15.52
C VAL A 144 3.41 17.87 -15.61
N GLU A 145 3.24 17.31 -16.81
CA GLU A 145 3.36 15.86 -17.05
C GLU A 145 4.57 15.51 -17.91
N SER A 146 5.09 16.50 -18.66
CA SER A 146 6.11 16.30 -19.69
C SER A 146 7.07 17.49 -19.80
N PRO A 147 8.24 17.32 -20.46
CA PRO A 147 9.11 18.44 -20.79
C PRO A 147 8.42 19.55 -21.59
N ASP A 148 7.50 19.20 -22.50
CA ASP A 148 6.75 20.18 -23.29
C ASP A 148 5.86 21.07 -22.40
N ASP A 149 5.29 20.51 -21.33
CA ASP A 149 4.54 21.29 -20.34
C ASP A 149 5.43 22.27 -19.59
N VAL A 150 6.68 21.89 -19.31
CA VAL A 150 7.67 22.78 -18.70
C VAL A 150 8.00 23.95 -19.64
N TRP A 151 8.19 23.67 -20.92
CA TRP A 151 8.57 24.70 -21.89
C TRP A 151 7.46 25.72 -22.17
N LYS A 152 6.19 25.33 -22.03
CA LYS A 152 5.05 26.24 -22.16
C LYS A 152 4.66 26.93 -20.84
N LEU A 153 5.23 26.52 -19.70
CA LEU A 153 4.84 27.03 -18.39
C LEU A 153 5.32 28.47 -18.18
N THR A 154 4.41 29.31 -17.69
CA THR A 154 4.69 30.68 -17.23
C THR A 154 4.39 30.75 -15.74
N VAL A 155 5.37 31.22 -14.96
CA VAL A 155 5.25 31.45 -13.51
C VAL A 155 5.41 32.95 -13.21
N LYS A 156 4.97 33.40 -12.04
CA LYS A 156 5.02 34.81 -11.61
C LYS A 156 6.44 35.22 -11.19
N ASN A 157 7.18 34.33 -10.52
CA ASN A 157 8.49 34.60 -9.94
C ASN A 157 9.42 33.37 -10.00
N GLU A 158 10.23 33.28 -11.07
CA GLU A 158 11.19 32.20 -11.29
C GLU A 158 12.32 32.12 -10.23
N GLU A 159 12.55 33.18 -9.43
CA GLU A 159 13.59 33.19 -8.39
C GLU A 159 13.17 32.47 -7.10
N LYS A 160 11.88 32.23 -6.90
CA LYS A 160 11.30 31.59 -5.70
C LYS A 160 10.32 30.49 -6.09
N LEU A 161 10.87 29.44 -6.67
CA LEU A 161 10.11 28.33 -7.24
C LEU A 161 10.60 27.01 -6.65
N SER A 162 9.67 26.14 -6.27
CA SER A 162 9.98 24.76 -5.89
C SER A 162 9.28 23.74 -6.77
N PHE A 163 9.81 22.52 -6.83
CA PHE A 163 9.11 21.39 -7.43
C PHE A 163 9.00 20.18 -6.48
N MET A 164 7.95 19.41 -6.72
CA MET A 164 7.64 18.13 -6.07
C MET A 164 7.22 17.12 -7.15
N THR A 165 7.18 15.84 -6.83
CA THR A 165 6.71 14.81 -7.77
C THR A 165 5.69 13.88 -7.14
N GLN A 166 4.80 13.34 -7.96
CA GLN A 166 3.99 12.19 -7.61
C GLN A 166 4.89 10.97 -7.34
N THR A 167 4.51 10.11 -6.39
CA THR A 167 5.35 9.03 -5.85
C THR A 167 5.43 7.78 -6.74
N THR A 168 4.56 7.68 -7.75
CA THR A 168 4.37 6.49 -8.61
C THR A 168 4.79 6.67 -10.06
N LEU A 169 5.52 7.75 -10.37
CA LEU A 169 5.94 8.06 -11.73
C LEU A 169 7.03 7.13 -12.27
N SER A 170 7.22 7.16 -13.59
CA SER A 170 8.40 6.61 -14.27
C SER A 170 9.63 7.39 -13.82
N VAL A 171 10.65 6.70 -13.31
CA VAL A 171 11.90 7.35 -12.87
C VAL A 171 12.59 8.01 -14.05
N ASP A 172 12.58 7.35 -15.22
CA ASP A 172 13.26 7.82 -16.41
C ASP A 172 12.55 9.07 -16.99
N ASP A 173 11.22 9.03 -17.15
CA ASP A 173 10.47 10.17 -17.69
C ASP A 173 10.51 11.38 -16.74
N THR A 174 10.46 11.13 -15.43
CA THR A 174 10.54 12.20 -14.43
C THR A 174 11.91 12.88 -14.46
N SER A 175 12.99 12.14 -14.74
CA SER A 175 14.32 12.70 -14.93
C SER A 175 14.33 13.71 -16.08
N ASP A 176 13.69 13.40 -17.21
CA ASP A 176 13.61 14.30 -18.36
C ASP A 176 12.84 15.59 -18.04
N VAL A 177 11.75 15.48 -17.28
CA VAL A 177 10.97 16.65 -16.83
C VAL A 177 11.79 17.51 -15.87
N ILE A 178 12.51 16.91 -14.92
CA ILE A 178 13.36 17.63 -13.97
C ILE A 178 14.50 18.35 -14.70
N ASP A 179 15.11 17.71 -15.68
CA ASP A 179 16.16 18.32 -16.50
C ASP A 179 15.62 19.53 -17.28
N ALA A 180 14.41 19.43 -17.84
CA ALA A 180 13.74 20.56 -18.47
C ALA A 180 13.45 21.68 -17.46
N LEU A 181 12.95 21.34 -16.26
CA LEU A 181 12.67 22.32 -15.20
C LEU A 181 13.93 23.08 -14.78
N ARG A 182 15.05 22.37 -14.55
CA ARG A 182 16.30 23.00 -14.13
C ARG A 182 16.94 23.84 -15.24
N LYS A 183 16.76 23.47 -16.50
CA LYS A 183 17.19 24.29 -17.64
C LYS A 183 16.32 25.54 -17.80
N ARG A 184 15.00 25.42 -17.66
CA ARG A 184 14.05 26.53 -17.81
C ARG A 184 14.07 27.49 -16.63
N PHE A 185 14.22 26.96 -15.42
CA PHE A 185 14.16 27.66 -14.14
C PHE A 185 15.41 27.31 -13.29
N PRO A 186 16.59 27.91 -13.56
CA PRO A 186 17.86 27.51 -12.92
C PRO A 186 17.90 27.66 -11.39
N LYS A 187 17.01 28.48 -10.82
CA LYS A 187 16.89 28.69 -9.36
C LYS A 187 15.90 27.75 -8.68
N ILE A 188 15.23 26.87 -9.43
CA ILE A 188 14.20 25.99 -8.88
C ILE A 188 14.79 25.05 -7.82
N VAL A 189 14.11 24.98 -6.68
CA VAL A 189 14.49 24.13 -5.55
C VAL A 189 13.64 22.87 -5.55
N GLY A 190 14.24 21.72 -5.28
CA GLY A 190 13.51 20.48 -5.11
C GLY A 190 14.29 19.49 -4.26
N PRO A 191 13.81 18.26 -4.10
CA PRO A 191 14.58 17.20 -3.46
C PRO A 191 15.90 16.96 -4.22
N ARG A 192 16.80 16.16 -3.62
CA ARG A 192 18.08 15.80 -4.25
C ARG A 192 17.90 15.17 -5.62
N LYS A 193 16.81 14.40 -5.80
CA LYS A 193 16.44 13.78 -7.06
C LYS A 193 14.97 14.10 -7.36
N ASP A 194 14.06 13.34 -6.77
CA ASP A 194 12.61 13.41 -6.93
C ASP A 194 11.93 12.95 -5.61
N ASP A 195 10.59 12.92 -5.59
CA ASP A 195 9.80 12.35 -4.49
C ASP A 195 9.23 10.95 -4.85
N ILE A 196 9.74 10.31 -5.91
CA ILE A 196 9.36 8.93 -6.26
C ILE A 196 9.76 8.01 -5.11
N CYS A 197 8.81 7.19 -4.64
CA CYS A 197 9.06 6.39 -3.46
C CYS A 197 10.00 5.20 -3.74
N TYR A 198 10.56 4.65 -2.66
CA TYR A 198 11.46 3.49 -2.74
C TYR A 198 10.80 2.31 -3.49
N ALA A 199 9.52 2.04 -3.20
CA ALA A 199 8.80 0.90 -3.75
C ALA A 199 8.63 1.00 -5.27
N THR A 200 8.33 2.21 -5.78
CA THR A 200 8.24 2.49 -7.22
C THR A 200 9.60 2.32 -7.89
N THR A 201 10.65 2.92 -7.31
CA THR A 201 12.02 2.85 -7.85
C THR A 201 12.50 1.40 -7.93
N ASN A 202 12.35 0.65 -6.83
CA ASN A 202 12.84 -0.72 -6.74
C ASN A 202 12.06 -1.68 -7.67
N ARG A 203 10.74 -1.51 -7.81
CA ARG A 203 9.94 -2.34 -8.73
C ARG A 203 10.29 -2.03 -10.18
N GLN A 204 10.59 -0.77 -10.53
CA GLN A 204 11.09 -0.41 -11.87
C GLN A 204 12.48 -1.00 -12.14
N GLU A 205 13.37 -0.99 -11.14
CA GLU A 205 14.68 -1.67 -11.22
C GLU A 205 14.51 -3.19 -11.42
N ALA A 206 13.62 -3.83 -10.65
CA ALA A 206 13.37 -5.26 -10.72
C ALA A 206 12.73 -5.70 -12.03
N VAL A 207 11.76 -4.94 -12.56
CA VAL A 207 11.15 -5.26 -13.86
C VAL A 207 12.11 -5.03 -15.01
N ARG A 208 13.07 -4.10 -14.90
CA ARG A 208 14.16 -3.93 -15.88
C ARG A 208 15.02 -5.19 -15.94
N ALA A 209 15.49 -5.68 -14.79
CA ALA A 209 16.26 -6.93 -14.70
C ALA A 209 15.46 -8.16 -15.18
N LEU A 210 14.16 -8.20 -14.90
CA LEU A 210 13.25 -9.25 -15.39
C LEU A 210 13.13 -9.22 -16.92
N ALA A 211 12.91 -8.03 -17.49
CA ALA A 211 12.70 -7.84 -18.92
C ALA A 211 13.96 -8.13 -19.74
N GLU A 212 15.16 -8.00 -19.18
CA GLU A 212 16.40 -8.42 -19.84
C GLU A 212 16.39 -9.92 -20.19
N GLN A 213 15.78 -10.75 -19.34
CA GLN A 213 15.76 -12.21 -19.48
C GLN A 213 14.48 -12.76 -20.10
N ALA A 214 13.34 -12.10 -19.85
CA ALA A 214 12.03 -12.55 -20.33
C ALA A 214 11.73 -12.08 -21.77
N GLU A 215 10.94 -12.87 -22.50
CA GLU A 215 10.38 -12.50 -23.81
C GLU A 215 9.02 -11.80 -23.65
N VAL A 216 8.28 -12.21 -22.62
CA VAL A 216 6.96 -11.68 -22.25
C VAL A 216 6.98 -11.33 -20.77
N VAL A 217 6.42 -10.17 -20.41
CA VAL A 217 6.27 -9.73 -19.03
C VAL A 217 4.79 -9.58 -18.68
N LEU A 218 4.34 -10.29 -17.65
CA LEU A 218 3.02 -10.10 -17.06
C LEU A 218 3.16 -9.24 -15.80
N VAL A 219 2.42 -8.14 -15.77
CA VAL A 219 2.35 -7.25 -14.60
C VAL A 219 0.98 -7.43 -13.96
N VAL A 220 0.96 -7.97 -12.75
CA VAL A 220 -0.28 -8.07 -11.97
C VAL A 220 -0.60 -6.71 -11.37
N GLY A 221 -1.73 -6.13 -11.75
CA GLY A 221 -2.20 -4.82 -11.28
C GLY A 221 -3.39 -4.30 -12.09
N SER A 222 -4.19 -3.45 -11.48
CA SER A 222 -5.38 -2.88 -12.12
C SER A 222 -5.05 -1.70 -13.04
N LYS A 223 -5.92 -1.45 -14.03
CA LYS A 223 -5.73 -0.40 -15.05
C LYS A 223 -5.57 1.01 -14.48
N ASN A 224 -6.24 1.32 -13.36
CA ASN A 224 -6.14 2.60 -12.67
C ASN A 224 -4.87 2.73 -11.77
N SER A 225 -4.05 1.69 -11.66
CA SER A 225 -2.82 1.72 -10.85
C SER A 225 -1.67 2.36 -11.63
N SER A 226 -1.34 3.62 -11.32
CA SER A 226 -0.24 4.37 -11.97
C SER A 226 1.08 3.59 -11.95
N ASN A 227 1.50 3.11 -10.78
CA ASN A 227 2.76 2.37 -10.65
C ASN A 227 2.75 1.04 -11.45
N SER A 228 1.61 0.33 -11.52
CA SER A 228 1.52 -0.93 -12.29
C SER A 228 1.67 -0.67 -13.79
N ASN A 229 1.03 0.38 -14.30
CA ASN A 229 1.19 0.80 -15.70
C ASN A 229 2.65 1.14 -16.01
N ARG A 230 3.36 1.85 -15.12
CA ARG A 230 4.79 2.16 -15.31
C ARG A 230 5.65 0.90 -15.46
N LEU A 231 5.34 -0.19 -14.76
CA LEU A 231 6.08 -1.46 -14.91
C LEU A 231 5.86 -2.09 -16.28
N ALA A 232 4.61 -2.12 -16.75
CA ALA A 232 4.27 -2.68 -18.07
C ALA A 232 4.90 -1.85 -19.20
N GLU A 233 4.78 -0.53 -19.11
CA GLU A 233 5.36 0.40 -20.08
C GLU A 233 6.88 0.33 -20.12
N LEU A 234 7.55 0.18 -18.97
CA LEU A 234 9.00 0.04 -18.91
C LEU A 234 9.44 -1.24 -19.66
N ALA A 235 8.81 -2.38 -19.39
CA ALA A 235 9.09 -3.62 -20.11
C ALA A 235 8.82 -3.49 -21.63
N GLN A 236 7.76 -2.79 -22.01
CA GLN A 236 7.43 -2.53 -23.41
C GLN A 236 8.48 -1.65 -24.11
N ARG A 237 8.97 -0.60 -23.44
CA ARG A 237 10.06 0.26 -23.97
C ARG A 237 11.37 -0.49 -24.13
N MET A 238 11.59 -1.55 -23.36
CA MET A 238 12.72 -2.48 -23.54
C MET A 238 12.51 -3.49 -24.68
N GLY A 239 11.43 -3.34 -25.46
CA GLY A 239 11.13 -4.18 -26.62
C GLY A 239 10.49 -5.53 -26.28
N LYS A 240 10.00 -5.73 -25.05
CA LYS A 240 9.32 -6.96 -24.64
C LYS A 240 7.82 -6.80 -24.79
N ARG A 241 7.10 -7.91 -25.03
CA ARG A 241 5.63 -7.87 -24.95
C ARG A 241 5.25 -7.80 -23.48
N ALA A 242 4.52 -6.78 -23.07
CA ALA A 242 4.10 -6.60 -21.69
C ALA A 242 2.57 -6.50 -21.60
N PHE A 243 2.00 -7.17 -20.60
CA PHE A 243 0.55 -7.18 -20.37
C PHE A 243 0.27 -6.82 -18.91
N LEU A 244 -0.56 -5.80 -18.73
CA LEU A 244 -1.15 -5.45 -17.44
C LEU A 244 -2.44 -6.27 -17.25
N ILE A 245 -2.48 -7.10 -16.21
CA ILE A 245 -3.59 -8.01 -15.93
C ILE A 245 -4.05 -7.86 -14.48
N ASP A 246 -5.37 -7.95 -14.25
CA ASP A 246 -5.91 -7.95 -12.89
C ASP A 246 -5.66 -9.32 -12.23
N ASP A 247 -5.89 -10.41 -12.97
CA ASP A 247 -5.74 -11.77 -12.46
C ASP A 247 -5.40 -12.81 -13.55
N ALA A 248 -5.23 -14.06 -13.12
CA ALA A 248 -4.80 -15.16 -13.99
C ALA A 248 -5.79 -15.49 -15.12
N LYS A 249 -7.08 -15.12 -15.01
CA LYS A 249 -8.09 -15.38 -16.03
C LYS A 249 -7.92 -14.47 -17.25
N ASP A 250 -7.24 -13.34 -17.09
CA ASP A 250 -6.96 -12.40 -18.18
C ASP A 250 -5.89 -12.94 -19.15
N ILE A 251 -5.12 -13.95 -18.75
CA ILE A 251 -4.04 -14.51 -19.55
C ILE A 251 -4.60 -15.25 -20.77
N GLN A 252 -4.29 -14.72 -21.95
CA GLN A 252 -4.59 -15.38 -23.22
C GLN A 252 -3.46 -16.33 -23.63
N GLU A 253 -3.81 -17.53 -24.11
CA GLU A 253 -2.83 -18.57 -24.42
C GLU A 253 -1.87 -18.15 -25.53
N GLU A 254 -2.33 -17.36 -26.51
CA GLU A 254 -1.49 -16.84 -27.58
C GLU A 254 -0.36 -15.91 -27.09
N TRP A 255 -0.51 -15.31 -25.89
CA TRP A 255 0.53 -14.45 -25.32
C TRP A 255 1.74 -15.23 -24.83
N VAL A 256 1.62 -16.53 -24.61
CA VAL A 256 2.70 -17.37 -24.06
C VAL A 256 2.97 -18.61 -24.89
N LYS A 257 2.19 -18.85 -25.95
CA LYS A 257 2.44 -19.93 -26.90
C LYS A 257 3.86 -19.80 -27.49
N GLU A 258 4.62 -20.89 -27.39
CA GLU A 258 6.02 -21.02 -27.85
C GLU A 258 7.04 -20.08 -27.18
N VAL A 259 6.64 -19.33 -26.15
CA VAL A 259 7.53 -18.49 -25.35
C VAL A 259 8.42 -19.38 -24.48
N LYS A 260 9.74 -19.15 -24.50
CA LYS A 260 10.70 -19.93 -23.70
C LYS A 260 10.83 -19.36 -22.29
N CYS A 261 10.76 -18.04 -22.13
CA CYS A 261 10.88 -17.35 -20.85
C CYS A 261 9.79 -16.29 -20.65
N VAL A 262 8.95 -16.48 -19.63
CA VAL A 262 7.94 -15.50 -19.18
C VAL A 262 8.33 -14.92 -17.83
N GLY A 263 8.28 -13.60 -17.72
CA GLY A 263 8.49 -12.87 -16.48
C GLY A 263 7.18 -12.47 -15.84
N VAL A 264 7.08 -12.57 -14.53
CA VAL A 264 5.93 -12.09 -13.75
C VAL A 264 6.42 -11.09 -12.70
N THR A 265 5.75 -9.95 -12.63
CA THR A 265 5.89 -8.97 -11.56
C THR A 265 4.51 -8.50 -11.13
N ALA A 266 4.47 -7.64 -10.12
CA ALA A 266 3.23 -7.12 -9.57
C ALA A 266 3.43 -5.68 -9.11
N GLY A 267 2.43 -4.84 -9.39
CA GLY A 267 2.36 -3.48 -8.89
C GLY A 267 2.27 -3.43 -7.36
N ALA A 268 2.52 -2.25 -6.81
CA ALA A 268 2.56 -2.02 -5.37
C ALA A 268 1.24 -2.30 -4.64
N SER A 269 0.11 -2.32 -5.37
CA SER A 269 -1.23 -2.55 -4.86
C SER A 269 -1.74 -3.98 -5.05
N ALA A 270 -0.96 -4.87 -5.68
CA ALA A 270 -1.40 -6.23 -6.01
C ALA A 270 -0.99 -7.25 -4.91
N PRO A 271 -1.96 -7.99 -4.33
CA PRO A 271 -1.68 -9.06 -3.36
C PRO A 271 -0.89 -10.22 -3.96
N ASP A 272 -0.05 -10.88 -3.16
CA ASP A 272 0.78 -12.00 -3.64
C ASP A 272 -0.06 -13.20 -4.13
N ILE A 273 -1.25 -13.43 -3.56
CA ILE A 273 -2.15 -14.51 -4.01
C ILE A 273 -2.51 -14.39 -5.50
N LEU A 274 -2.60 -13.17 -6.06
CA LEU A 274 -2.83 -12.98 -7.48
C LEU A 274 -1.62 -13.43 -8.31
N VAL A 275 -0.40 -13.17 -7.83
CA VAL A 275 0.83 -13.65 -8.46
C VAL A 275 0.91 -15.17 -8.41
N GLN A 276 0.58 -15.79 -7.28
CA GLN A 276 0.55 -17.26 -7.14
C GLN A 276 -0.43 -17.89 -8.13
N ASN A 277 -1.62 -17.30 -8.28
CA ASN A 277 -2.61 -17.77 -9.26
C ASN A 277 -2.14 -17.60 -10.70
N VAL A 278 -1.43 -16.51 -11.01
CA VAL A 278 -0.80 -16.30 -12.33
C VAL A 278 0.28 -17.36 -12.60
N VAL A 279 1.13 -17.65 -11.61
CA VAL A 279 2.14 -18.71 -11.71
C VAL A 279 1.47 -20.06 -11.96
N ALA A 280 0.42 -20.41 -11.20
CA ALA A 280 -0.33 -21.64 -11.39
C ALA A 280 -0.95 -21.74 -12.79
N ARG A 281 -1.49 -20.63 -13.32
CA ARG A 281 -2.01 -20.60 -14.70
C ARG A 281 -0.90 -20.76 -15.73
N LEU A 282 0.26 -20.15 -15.56
CA LEU A 282 1.41 -20.33 -16.46
C LEU A 282 1.94 -21.76 -16.42
N GLN A 283 1.91 -22.43 -15.26
CA GLN A 283 2.26 -23.85 -15.13
C GLN A 283 1.31 -24.75 -15.92
N GLN A 284 -0.01 -24.48 -15.87
CA GLN A 284 -0.99 -25.17 -16.73
C GLN A 284 -0.68 -24.99 -18.23
N LEU A 285 -0.10 -23.85 -18.60
CA LEU A 285 0.31 -23.52 -19.97
C LEU A 285 1.73 -24.03 -20.32
N GLY A 286 2.29 -24.95 -19.53
CA GLY A 286 3.60 -25.58 -19.79
C GLY A 286 4.80 -24.86 -19.15
N GLY A 287 4.53 -24.00 -18.18
CA GLY A 287 5.53 -23.41 -17.29
C GLY A 287 6.10 -24.42 -16.27
N GLY A 288 7.37 -24.27 -15.92
CA GLY A 288 8.00 -25.03 -14.83
C GLY A 288 7.81 -24.38 -13.45
N GLU A 289 8.70 -24.72 -12.51
CA GLU A 289 8.81 -24.00 -11.24
C GLU A 289 9.14 -22.52 -11.46
N ALA A 290 8.53 -21.65 -10.64
CA ALA A 290 8.78 -20.21 -10.72
C ALA A 290 10.07 -19.85 -9.99
N ILE A 291 10.98 -19.16 -10.69
CA ILE A 291 12.31 -18.84 -10.18
C ILE A 291 12.33 -17.37 -9.75
N PRO A 292 12.46 -17.07 -8.45
CA PRO A 292 12.65 -15.71 -7.99
C PRO A 292 14.02 -15.19 -8.40
N LEU A 293 14.05 -14.02 -9.04
CA LEU A 293 15.30 -13.29 -9.27
C LEU A 293 15.81 -12.70 -7.95
N GLU A 294 17.12 -12.55 -7.83
CA GLU A 294 17.71 -11.75 -6.77
C GLU A 294 17.27 -10.28 -6.92
N GLY A 295 17.10 -9.60 -5.79
CA GLY A 295 16.54 -8.26 -5.76
C GLY A 295 17.01 -7.47 -4.55
N ARG A 296 16.78 -6.16 -4.60
CA ARG A 296 17.05 -5.26 -3.48
C ARG A 296 16.14 -5.59 -2.29
N GLU A 297 16.73 -5.67 -1.10
CA GLU A 297 15.97 -5.88 0.14
C GLU A 297 15.06 -4.68 0.44
N GLU A 298 13.81 -4.95 0.82
CA GLU A 298 12.86 -3.97 1.36
C GLU A 298 12.54 -4.33 2.82
N ASN A 299 12.91 -3.46 3.77
CA ASN A 299 12.74 -3.71 5.21
C ASN A 299 11.93 -2.61 5.95
N ILE A 300 11.41 -1.64 5.20
CA ILE A 300 10.54 -0.58 5.75
C ILE A 300 9.15 -1.15 6.03
N VAL A 301 8.60 -0.81 7.18
CA VAL A 301 7.22 -1.12 7.60
C VAL A 301 6.61 0.15 8.18
N PHE A 302 5.35 0.43 7.87
CA PHE A 302 4.58 1.50 8.50
C PHE A 302 3.48 0.91 9.36
N GLU A 303 3.49 1.21 10.66
CA GLU A 303 2.49 0.69 11.58
C GLU A 303 1.11 1.36 11.37
N VAL A 304 0.05 0.62 11.70
CA VAL A 304 -1.30 1.18 11.83
C VAL A 304 -1.37 2.12 13.05
N PRO A 305 -2.32 3.09 13.06
CA PRO A 305 -2.60 3.90 14.25
C PRO A 305 -2.86 3.01 15.47
N LYS A 306 -2.43 3.46 16.65
CA LYS A 306 -2.53 2.69 17.90
C LYS A 306 -3.97 2.31 18.24
N GLU A 307 -4.92 3.15 17.84
CA GLU A 307 -6.36 2.99 18.00
C GLU A 307 -6.92 1.82 17.17
N LEU A 308 -6.20 1.41 16.12
CA LEU A 308 -6.58 0.33 15.20
C LEU A 308 -5.67 -0.90 15.33
N ARG A 309 -4.95 -1.05 16.44
CA ARG A 309 -4.19 -2.28 16.71
C ARG A 309 -5.15 -3.38 17.17
N VAL A 310 -5.17 -4.50 16.47
CA VAL A 310 -5.95 -5.69 16.85
C VAL A 310 -5.04 -6.61 17.67
N ASP A 311 -5.44 -6.92 18.90
CA ASP A 311 -4.71 -7.84 19.77
C ASP A 311 -4.91 -9.28 19.26
N ILE A 312 -3.83 -9.98 18.93
CA ILE A 312 -3.82 -11.30 18.27
C ILE A 312 -4.45 -12.42 19.15
N ARG A 313 -4.92 -12.11 20.36
CA ARG A 313 -5.41 -13.10 21.34
C ARG A 313 -6.85 -13.57 21.10
N GLU A 314 -7.63 -12.90 20.24
CA GLU A 314 -9.06 -13.23 20.02
C GLU A 314 -9.46 -13.29 18.54
N VAL A 315 -8.63 -13.91 17.69
CA VAL A 315 -9.06 -14.24 16.31
C VAL A 315 -9.15 -15.75 16.14
N ASP A 316 -10.36 -16.24 15.84
CA ASP A 316 -10.57 -17.60 15.37
C ASP A 316 -9.70 -17.84 14.13
N LEU A 317 -8.71 -18.73 14.27
CA LEU A 317 -7.65 -18.98 13.29
C LEU A 317 -8.14 -19.70 12.03
N SER A 318 -9.44 -19.95 11.89
CA SER A 318 -10.03 -20.56 10.70
C SER A 318 -9.92 -19.69 9.44
N HIS A 319 -9.75 -18.36 9.56
CA HIS A 319 -9.79 -17.42 8.42
C HIS A 319 -8.45 -16.74 8.07
N LEU A 320 -7.43 -16.80 8.95
CA LEU A 320 -6.11 -16.18 8.71
C LEU A 320 -5.18 -17.03 7.83
N ALA A 321 -5.53 -18.27 7.52
CA ALA A 321 -4.70 -19.18 6.72
C ALA A 321 -4.57 -18.80 5.24
N ALA A 322 -5.32 -17.81 4.74
CA ALA A 322 -5.35 -17.47 3.31
C ALA A 322 -4.45 -16.30 2.88
N LEU A 323 -3.87 -15.52 3.82
CA LEU A 323 -3.20 -14.25 3.47
C LEU A 323 -1.85 -13.99 4.16
N SER A 324 -1.33 -14.90 4.98
CA SER A 324 -0.02 -14.72 5.63
C SER A 324 0.78 -16.02 5.69
N TYR A 325 1.66 -16.23 4.70
CA TYR A 325 2.83 -17.10 4.86
C TYR A 325 4.00 -16.54 4.06
N ALA A 326 4.70 -15.58 4.65
CA ALA A 326 6.08 -15.29 4.30
C ALA A 326 6.78 -14.61 5.48
N LYS A 327 7.31 -15.42 6.43
CA LYS A 327 8.52 -15.11 7.23
C LYS A 327 8.86 -16.22 8.23
N MET A 328 9.80 -17.09 7.85
CA MET A 328 11.02 -17.51 8.60
C MET A 328 11.52 -18.88 8.13
N PRO A 329 12.83 -19.06 7.84
CA PRO A 329 13.43 -20.38 7.71
C PRO A 329 13.83 -20.89 9.11
N VAL A 330 13.24 -22.00 9.55
CA VAL A 330 13.75 -22.75 10.71
C VAL A 330 14.87 -23.66 10.21
N LEU A 331 16.11 -23.19 10.37
CA LEU A 331 17.29 -24.05 10.46
C LEU A 331 17.59 -24.27 11.94
N LEU A 332 17.42 -25.49 12.43
CA LEU A 332 18.24 -26.03 13.52
C LEU A 332 18.37 -27.56 13.37
N PRO A 333 19.55 -28.12 13.64
CA PRO A 333 19.89 -29.49 13.26
C PRO A 333 19.47 -30.52 14.30
N ALA A 334 19.25 -31.73 13.81
CA ALA A 334 19.07 -32.94 14.61
C ALA A 334 20.31 -33.24 15.46
N PHE A 335 20.18 -33.27 16.79
CA PHE A 335 21.06 -34.02 17.69
C PHE A 335 20.35 -34.34 19.01
N PHE A 336 20.63 -35.54 19.53
CA PHE A 336 20.13 -36.17 20.77
C PHE A 336 18.82 -36.97 20.70
N MET A 337 18.93 -38.13 20.06
CA MET A 337 18.38 -39.39 20.56
C MET A 337 19.24 -39.85 21.76
N GLU A 338 18.65 -40.06 22.95
CA GLU A 338 18.93 -41.21 23.82
C GLU A 338 18.24 -41.09 25.19
N LYS A 339 17.65 -42.22 25.63
CA LYS A 339 17.27 -42.60 27.01
C LYS A 339 16.01 -41.89 27.53
N THR A 340 14.95 -42.55 28.02
CA THR A 340 14.79 -43.91 28.53
C THR A 340 13.30 -44.23 28.53
N CYS A 341 12.93 -45.44 28.11
CA CYS A 341 11.65 -46.07 28.40
C CYS A 341 11.59 -46.44 29.89
N VAL A 342 10.40 -46.49 30.51
CA VAL A 342 9.92 -47.47 31.52
C VAL A 342 8.62 -46.97 32.20
N TYR A 343 7.50 -47.56 31.75
CA TYR A 343 6.41 -48.23 32.48
C TYR A 343 5.40 -47.56 33.46
N LEU A 344 4.15 -48.00 33.24
CA LEU A 344 2.97 -48.28 34.12
C LEU A 344 2.23 -47.06 34.68
N SER A 345 1.00 -46.73 34.26
CA SER A 345 -0.30 -47.43 34.30
C SER A 345 -0.89 -47.68 35.71
N SER A 346 -2.00 -46.98 35.97
CA SER A 346 -3.23 -47.37 36.71
C SER A 346 -3.17 -47.69 38.21
N SER A 347 -4.03 -47.01 39.01
CA SER A 347 -5.11 -47.56 39.89
C SER A 347 -5.54 -46.52 40.96
N ILE A 348 -6.75 -45.94 40.89
CA ILE A 348 -7.96 -46.18 41.74
C ILE A 348 -7.75 -46.08 43.27
N LEU A 349 -8.43 -45.10 43.93
CA LEU A 349 -9.32 -45.25 45.11
C LEU A 349 -9.61 -43.90 45.82
N THR A 350 -10.88 -43.51 45.85
CA THR A 350 -11.55 -42.61 46.83
C THR A 350 -11.83 -43.40 48.14
N PRO A 351 -12.11 -42.80 49.35
CA PRO A 351 -13.20 -41.81 49.54
C PRO A 351 -13.10 -40.76 50.70
N ALA A 352 -14.00 -39.77 50.59
CA ALA A 352 -14.77 -39.03 51.62
C ALA A 352 -14.06 -38.27 52.76
N LEU A 353 -14.40 -36.97 52.91
CA LEU A 353 -15.17 -36.44 54.06
C LEU A 353 -15.47 -34.93 53.94
N THR A 354 -16.77 -34.60 54.06
CA THR A 354 -17.39 -33.41 54.68
C THR A 354 -17.17 -31.98 54.13
N MET A 355 -18.25 -31.41 53.58
CA MET A 355 -18.57 -29.96 53.66
C MET A 355 -19.34 -29.67 54.98
N PRO A 356 -19.40 -28.41 55.47
CA PRO A 356 -20.42 -27.46 54.99
C PRO A 356 -19.93 -26.00 54.82
N SER A 357 -20.71 -25.26 54.02
CA SER A 357 -20.70 -23.82 53.75
C SER A 357 -21.32 -22.99 54.90
N PRO A 358 -21.81 -21.75 54.71
CA PRO A 358 -21.23 -20.48 54.19
C PRO A 358 -21.38 -19.33 55.23
N LEU A 359 -20.98 -18.08 54.91
CA LEU A 359 -21.67 -16.78 55.21
C LEU A 359 -20.70 -15.57 55.37
N PRO A 360 -21.18 -14.31 55.19
CA PRO A 360 -20.47 -13.23 54.49
C PRO A 360 -20.30 -11.96 55.37
N PRO A 361 -20.61 -10.73 54.88
CA PRO A 361 -19.69 -9.62 54.70
C PRO A 361 -19.69 -8.62 55.89
N ARG A 362 -18.70 -7.71 55.92
CA ARG A 362 -18.77 -6.50 56.78
C ARG A 362 -18.50 -5.22 56.00
N PHE A 363 -19.57 -4.42 55.92
CA PHE A 363 -19.55 -2.96 55.82
C PHE A 363 -18.86 -2.33 57.04
N LEU A 364 -18.26 -1.15 56.86
CA LEU A 364 -18.31 0.00 57.78
C LEU A 364 -17.73 1.27 57.09
N HIS A 365 -18.62 2.20 56.74
CA HIS A 365 -18.42 3.66 56.72
C HIS A 365 -18.51 4.21 58.17
N PRO A 366 -18.43 5.52 58.51
CA PRO A 366 -18.19 6.77 57.75
C PRO A 366 -17.19 7.76 58.46
N ASN A 367 -17.21 9.02 58.00
CA ASN A 367 -16.75 10.28 58.63
C ASN A 367 -15.31 10.70 58.30
N SER A 368 -14.98 11.97 58.03
CA SER A 368 -15.75 13.22 57.90
C SER A 368 -14.79 14.29 57.40
N THR A 369 -15.35 15.25 56.66
CA THR A 369 -14.82 16.58 56.31
C THR A 369 -13.99 17.28 57.40
N CYS A 370 -12.92 17.99 56.99
CA CYS A 370 -12.70 19.41 57.30
C CYS A 370 -11.45 19.99 56.58
N ASN A 371 -11.66 21.19 56.04
CA ASN A 371 -10.75 22.19 55.43
C ASN A 371 -10.33 22.03 53.97
#